data_AF-A0A967KD93-F1
#
_entry.id   AF-A0A967KD93-F1
#
_cell.length_a   1.000
_cell.length_b   1.000
_cell.length_c   1.000
_cell.angle_alpha   90.00
_cell.angle_beta   90.00
_cell.angle_gamma   90.00
#
_symmetry.space_group_name_H-M   'P 1'
#
loop_
_entity.id
_entity.type
_entity.pdbx_description
1 polymer ?
#
loop_
_entity_poly.entity_id
_entity_poly.type
_entity_poly.pdbx_seq_one_letter_code
_entity_poly.pdbx_strand_id
1 'polypeptide(L)' 'MSDNNRWLLPEGIEEVLPEQAARIESLRRGLLDLYQVWGYQMVMPPQIEFLESLLTGTGHDL' A
#
# COMPACT_ATOMS: atom_id res chain seq x y z
N MET A 1 2.33 -27.70 23.76
CA MET A 1 2.64 -26.31 24.11
C MET A 1 1.91 -25.45 23.10
N SER A 2 0.78 -24.86 23.49
CA SER A 2 -0.14 -24.21 22.56
C SER A 2 0.53 -23.00 21.89
N ASP A 3 0.55 -22.99 20.56
CA ASP A 3 1.12 -21.93 19.73
C ASP A 3 0.51 -20.57 20.05
N ASN A 4 1.27 -19.75 20.77
CA ASN A 4 0.90 -18.38 21.13
C ASN A 4 1.32 -17.38 20.04
N ASN A 5 1.16 -17.76 18.77
CA ASN A 5 1.68 -17.01 17.62
C ASN A 5 0.63 -16.10 16.95
N ARG A 6 -0.51 -15.86 17.61
CA ARG A 6 -1.74 -15.35 16.99
C ARG A 6 -1.70 -13.86 16.61
N TRP A 7 -0.59 -13.17 16.91
CA TRP A 7 -0.43 -11.72 16.76
C TRP A 7 0.88 -11.35 16.04
N LEU A 8 1.44 -12.27 15.26
CA LEU A 8 2.56 -11.95 14.38
C LEU A 8 2.04 -11.50 13.02
N LEU A 9 2.63 -10.43 12.50
CA LEU A 9 2.46 -10.04 11.11
C LEU A 9 3.13 -11.07 10.18
N PRO A 10 2.63 -11.22 8.94
CA PRO A 10 3.31 -11.99 7.92
C PRO A 10 4.75 -11.50 7.71
N GLU A 11 5.61 -12.40 7.25
CA GLU A 11 6.99 -12.05 6.88
C GLU A 11 6.99 -10.91 5.86
N GLY A 12 7.82 -9.89 6.10
CA GLY A 12 7.90 -8.69 5.25
C GLY A 12 6.82 -7.64 5.50
N ILE A 13 5.92 -7.83 6.47
CA ILE A 13 4.96 -6.81 6.90
C ILE A 13 5.39 -6.26 8.27
N GLU A 14 5.50 -4.93 8.35
CA GLU A 14 5.88 -4.20 9.56
C GLU A 14 4.75 -3.26 10.01
N GLU A 15 4.63 -3.08 11.33
CA GLU A 15 3.77 -2.04 11.89
C GLU A 15 4.48 -0.69 11.84
N VAL A 16 3.79 0.32 11.32
CA VAL A 16 4.26 1.70 11.39
C VAL A 16 3.75 2.33 12.67
N LEU A 17 4.66 2.67 13.58
CA LEU A 17 4.33 3.32 14.85
C LEU A 17 3.87 4.77 14.66
N PRO A 18 3.14 5.36 15.64
CA PRO A 18 2.46 6.64 15.46
C PRO A 18 3.32 7.79 14.92
N GLU A 19 4.56 7.96 15.39
CA GLU A 19 5.46 9.03 14.91
C GLU A 19 5.80 8.86 13.42
N GLN A 20 6.13 7.63 13.03
CA GLN A 20 6.47 7.31 11.65
C GLN A 20 5.22 7.40 10.75
N ALA A 21 4.07 6.95 11.23
CA ALA A 21 2.80 7.04 10.52
C ALA A 21 2.44 8.51 10.26
N ALA A 22 2.57 9.37 11.25
CA ALA A 22 2.33 10.81 11.11
C ALA A 22 3.28 11.46 10.10
N ARG A 23 4.55 11.06 10.09
CA ARG A 23 5.54 11.55 9.13
C ARG A 23 5.20 11.13 7.70
N ILE A 24 4.88 9.86 7.48
CA ILE A 24 4.49 9.32 6.16
C ILE A 24 3.22 10.02 5.66
N GLU A 25 2.20 10.15 6.51
CA GLU A 25 0.94 10.78 6.13
C GLU A 25 1.10 12.27 5.78
N SER A 26 1.99 12.99 6.47
CA SER A 26 2.29 14.38 6.16
C SER A 26 2.91 14.53 4.76
N LEU A 27 3.84 13.65 4.40
CA LEU A 27 4.45 13.62 3.07
C LEU A 27 3.43 13.25 1.99
N ARG A 28 2.59 12.23 2.25
CA ARG A 28 1.53 11.82 1.32
C ARG A 28 0.59 12.98 1.02
N ARG A 29 0.14 13.74 2.03
CA ARG A 29 -0.73 14.92 1.86
C ARG A 29 -0.07 15.99 1.00
N GLY A 30 1.20 16.31 1.26
CA GLY A 30 1.93 17.30 0.46
C GLY A 30 2.01 16.93 -1.02
N LEU A 31 2.22 15.64 -1.34
CA LEU A 31 2.21 15.16 -2.73
C LEU A 31 0.82 15.23 -3.36
N LEU A 32 -0.22 14.88 -2.62
CA LEU A 32 -1.59 14.94 -3.10
C LEU A 32 -2.05 16.37 -3.39
N ASP A 33 -1.71 17.31 -2.50
CA ASP A 33 -1.99 18.73 -2.69
C ASP A 33 -1.27 19.26 -3.95
N LEU A 34 -0.01 18.86 -4.18
CA LEU A 34 0.74 19.20 -5.38
C LEU A 34 0.05 18.69 -6.65
N TYR A 35 -0.37 17.43 -6.68
CA TYR A 35 -1.03 16.86 -7.85
C TYR A 35 -2.41 17.46 -8.10
N GLN A 36 -3.13 17.84 -7.06
CA GLN A 36 -4.39 18.54 -7.18
C GLN A 36 -4.22 19.90 -7.87
N VAL A 37 -3.15 20.65 -7.56
CA VAL A 37 -2.82 21.91 -8.26
C VAL A 37 -2.61 21.71 -9.76
N TRP A 38 -2.14 20.52 -10.18
CA TRP A 38 -1.94 20.16 -11.58
C TRP A 38 -3.19 19.58 -12.25
N GLY A 39 -4.32 19.53 -11.54
CA GLY A 39 -5.61 19.06 -12.07
C GLY A 39 -5.80 17.54 -12.01
N TYR A 40 -4.93 16.80 -11.33
CA TYR A 40 -5.14 15.38 -11.09
C TYR A 40 -6.23 15.16 -10.04
N GLN A 41 -6.93 14.03 -10.17
CA GLN A 41 -7.99 13.60 -9.26
C GLN A 41 -7.54 12.38 -8.47
N MET A 42 -7.83 12.37 -7.16
CA MET A 42 -7.58 11.21 -6.32
C MET A 42 -8.58 10.10 -6.64
N VAL A 43 -8.07 8.89 -6.83
CA VAL A 43 -8.85 7.65 -6.81
C VAL A 43 -8.33 6.76 -5.68
N MET A 44 -9.21 5.93 -5.11
CA MET A 44 -8.84 4.92 -4.12
C MET A 44 -9.16 3.54 -4.71
N PRO A 45 -8.18 2.85 -5.32
CA PRO A 45 -8.40 1.51 -5.86
C PRO A 45 -8.56 0.48 -4.73
N PRO A 46 -9.14 -0.69 -5.03
CA PRO A 46 -9.15 -1.82 -4.10
C PRO A 46 -7.71 -2.23 -3.74
N GLN A 47 -7.47 -2.56 -2.48
CA GLN A 47 -6.15 -3.00 -1.98
C GLN A 47 -5.89 -4.50 -2.18
N ILE A 48 -6.90 -5.24 -2.63
CA ILE A 48 -6.84 -6.68 -2.89
C ILE A 48 -7.32 -6.89 -4.32
N GLU A 49 -6.59 -7.69 -5.07
CA GLU A 49 -6.91 -8.02 -6.45
C GLU A 49 -6.62 -9.50 -6.72
N PHE A 50 -7.26 -10.05 -7.75
CA PHE A 50 -7.01 -11.42 -8.21
C PHE A 50 -5.58 -11.58 -8.69
N LEU A 51 -4.94 -12.69 -8.32
CA LEU A 51 -3.58 -13.01 -8.75
C LEU A 51 -3.49 -13.09 -10.28
N GLU A 52 -4.54 -13.59 -10.92
CA GLU A 52 -4.68 -13.68 -12.36
C GLU A 52 -4.60 -12.29 -13.05
N SER A 53 -5.11 -11.23 -12.40
CA SER A 53 -4.98 -9.85 -12.90
C SER A 53 -3.54 -9.35 -12.83
N LEU A 54 -2.76 -9.78 -11.84
CA LEU A 54 -1.35 -9.40 -11.70
C LEU A 54 -0.45 -10.17 -12.70
N LEU A 55 -0.85 -11.40 -13.06
CA LEU A 55 -0.09 -12.29 -13.95
C LEU A 55 -0.40 -12.07 -15.44
N THR A 56 -1.47 -11.35 -15.77
CA THR A 56 -1.85 -11.06 -17.17
C THR A 56 -0.97 -9.98 -17.84
N GLY A 57 -0.12 -9.27 -17.08
CA GLY A 57 0.78 -8.23 -17.58
C GLY A 57 2.25 -8.66 -17.76
N THR A 58 2.67 -9.84 -17.33
CA THR A 58 4.03 -10.34 -17.57
C THR A 58 4.11 -10.88 -19.00
N GLY A 59 4.53 -10.03 -19.94
CA GLY A 59 4.52 -10.27 -21.39
C GLY A 59 4.92 -11.69 -21.81
N HIS A 60 3.93 -12.53 -22.10
CA HIS A 60 4.13 -13.81 -22.78
C HIS A 60 4.20 -13.64 -24.32
N ASP A 61 4.11 -12.39 -24.80
CA ASP A 61 4.17 -12.02 -26.23
C ASP A 61 5.31 -11.01 -26.51
N LEU A 62 6.54 -11.34 -26.10
CA LEU A 62 7.77 -10.78 -26.68
C LEU A 62 8.80 -11.87 -26.93
#